data_AF-A0A7X6L487-F1
#
_entry.id   AF-A0A7X6L487-F1
#
_cell.length_a   1.000
_cell.length_b   1.000
_cell.length_c   1.000
_cell.angle_alpha   90.00
_cell.angle_beta   90.00
_cell.angle_gamma   90.00
#
_symmetry.space_group_name_H-M   'P 1'
#
loop_
_entity.id
_entity.type
_entity.pdbx_description
1 polymer ?
#
loop_
_entity_poly.entity_id
_entity_poly.type
_entity_poly.pdbx_seq_one_letter_code
_entity_poly.pdbx_strand_id
1 'polypeptide(L)'
;MRNLVGARRYSRGVAGSRYSFTAEVWELPGDAAWHFVSLPEDVADEIEERYAHRSGGFGAVRVHVVVGGTRWSTSLFPDKSRATYVLPMKKAVRVAEGLEAGSAAHIELTVAL
;
A
#
# COMPACT_ATOMS: atom_id res chain seq x y z
N MET A 1 21.70 3.15 7.97
CA MET A 1 21.08 1.95 8.59
C MET A 1 19.95 1.51 7.68
N ARG A 2 20.06 0.32 7.09
CA ARG A 2 19.07 -0.24 6.15
C ARG A 2 18.05 -1.02 7.00
N ASN A 3 16.80 -0.56 7.08
CA ASN A 3 15.74 -1.29 7.78
C ASN A 3 15.43 -2.58 7.01
N LEU A 4 15.76 -3.70 7.63
CA LEU A 4 15.35 -5.04 7.21
C LEU A 4 13.90 -5.24 7.63
N VAL A 5 12.96 -5.11 6.69
CA VAL A 5 11.56 -5.47 6.91
C VAL A 5 11.40 -6.97 6.68
N GLY A 6 10.94 -7.67 7.72
CA GLY A 6 10.97 -9.13 7.84
C GLY A 6 9.88 -9.90 7.07
N ALA A 7 10.28 -11.15 6.76
CA ALA A 7 9.50 -12.36 6.52
C ALA A 7 8.34 -12.32 5.49
N ARG A 8 8.71 -12.62 4.24
CA ARG A 8 7.85 -12.91 3.08
C ARG A 8 6.96 -14.15 3.27
N ARG A 9 5.65 -14.02 3.05
CA ARG A 9 4.75 -15.12 2.65
C ARG A 9 3.86 -14.67 1.49
N TYR A 10 4.19 -15.12 0.28
CA TYR A 10 3.34 -14.92 -0.90
C TYR A 10 2.53 -16.18 -1.16
N SER A 11 1.21 -16.06 -1.21
CA SER A 11 0.34 -17.15 -1.67
C SER A 11 -0.31 -16.73 -2.98
N ARG A 12 -0.03 -17.52 -4.04
CA ARG A 12 -0.53 -17.28 -5.39
C ARG A 12 -1.95 -17.85 -5.49
N GLY A 13 -2.96 -17.00 -5.42
CA GLY A 13 -4.38 -17.36 -5.59
C GLY A 13 -4.94 -16.80 -6.89
N VAL A 14 -5.62 -17.63 -7.69
CA VAL A 14 -6.19 -17.30 -8.99
C VAL A 14 -7.54 -16.56 -8.80
N ALA A 15 -7.48 -15.27 -8.45
CA ALA A 15 -8.55 -14.26 -8.59
C ALA A 15 -8.04 -12.90 -8.07
N GLY A 16 -7.48 -12.05 -8.96
CA GLY A 16 -6.77 -10.82 -8.58
C GLY A 16 -5.48 -11.09 -7.81
N SER A 17 -4.37 -10.40 -8.14
CA SER A 17 -3.16 -10.58 -7.33
C SER A 17 -3.38 -10.10 -5.91
N ARG A 18 -3.15 -10.98 -4.93
CA ARG A 18 -3.17 -10.67 -3.50
C ARG A 18 -1.75 -10.59 -2.96
N TYR A 19 -1.51 -9.59 -2.15
CA TYR A 19 -0.23 -9.27 -1.52
C TYR A 19 -0.42 -9.12 -0.02
N SER A 20 0.61 -9.47 0.75
CA SER A 20 0.67 -9.23 2.20
C SER A 20 2.07 -8.77 2.54
N PHE A 21 2.18 -7.65 3.24
CA PHE A 21 3.45 -7.05 3.63
C PHE A 21 3.28 -6.14 4.84
N THR A 22 4.39 -5.80 5.48
CA THR A 22 4.43 -4.78 6.53
C THR A 22 5.15 -3.55 5.99
N ALA A 23 4.64 -2.36 6.26
CA ALA A 23 5.26 -1.11 5.83
C ALA A 23 5.09 -0.01 6.90
N GLU A 24 6.04 0.92 6.94
CA GLU A 24 5.99 2.06 7.86
C GLU A 24 5.00 3.11 7.34
N VAL A 25 4.11 3.56 8.23
CA VAL A 25 3.22 4.69 7.98
C VAL A 25 4.03 5.98 8.08
N TRP A 26 3.96 6.83 7.07
CA TRP A 26 4.62 8.12 7.05
C TRP A 26 3.63 9.24 6.76
N GLU A 27 3.93 10.44 7.26
CA GLU A 27 3.14 11.64 7.05
C GLU A 27 3.74 12.49 5.92
N LEU A 28 2.88 13.00 5.03
CA LEU A 28 3.26 14.02 4.08
C LEU A 28 3.23 15.39 4.79
N PRO A 29 4.37 16.11 4.86
CA PRO A 29 4.40 17.42 5.52
C PRO A 29 3.42 18.42 4.88
N GLY A 30 2.68 19.17 5.70
CA GLY A 30 1.77 20.24 5.29
C GLY A 30 0.45 20.24 6.08
N ASP A 31 -0.38 21.27 5.85
CA ASP A 31 -1.60 21.52 6.66
C ASP A 31 -2.66 20.41 6.59
N ALA A 32 -2.57 19.52 5.61
CA ALA A 32 -3.58 18.49 5.35
C ALA A 32 -3.32 17.12 6.00
N ALA A 33 -2.24 16.96 6.80
CA ALA A 33 -1.91 15.76 7.60
C ALA A 33 -2.18 14.42 6.89
N TRP A 34 -1.79 14.31 5.61
CA TRP A 34 -1.96 13.08 4.84
C TRP A 34 -0.98 12.03 5.31
N HIS A 35 -1.43 10.78 5.42
CA HIS A 35 -0.59 9.66 5.81
C HIS A 35 -0.62 8.60 4.72
N PHE A 36 0.52 7.93 4.53
CA PHE A 36 0.74 6.95 3.48
C PHE A 36 1.61 5.81 3.99
N VAL A 37 1.65 4.73 3.20
CA VAL A 37 2.68 3.71 3.26
C VAL A 37 3.27 3.54 1.86
N SER A 38 4.56 3.26 1.79
CA SER A 38 5.23 2.89 0.54
C SER A 38 5.19 1.39 0.36
N LEU A 39 4.87 0.91 -0.84
CA LEU A 39 4.94 -0.52 -1.13
C LEU A 39 6.40 -0.99 -1.13
N PRO A 40 6.68 -2.21 -0.65
CA PRO A 40 7.93 -2.90 -0.95
C PRO A 40 8.18 -2.96 -2.45
N GLU A 41 9.44 -2.76 -2.86
CA GLU A 41 9.87 -2.68 -4.27
C GLU A 41 9.38 -3.89 -5.08
N ASP A 42 9.56 -5.10 -4.55
CA ASP A 42 9.13 -6.35 -5.18
C ASP A 42 7.62 -6.45 -5.40
N VAL A 43 6.82 -5.86 -4.49
CA VAL A 43 5.36 -5.80 -4.63
C VAL A 43 4.97 -4.73 -5.65
N ALA A 44 5.65 -3.59 -5.63
CA ALA A 44 5.41 -2.50 -6.57
C ALA A 44 5.73 -2.93 -8.01
N ASP A 45 6.88 -3.56 -8.24
CA ASP A 45 7.32 -4.07 -9.55
C ASP A 45 6.33 -5.10 -10.10
N GLU A 46 5.91 -6.05 -9.27
CA GLU A 46 4.95 -7.08 -9.68
C GLU A 46 3.58 -6.48 -10.03
N ILE A 47 3.17 -5.41 -9.34
CA ILE A 47 1.93 -4.69 -9.65
C ILE A 47 2.09 -3.88 -10.94
N GLU A 48 3.21 -3.19 -11.12
CA GLU A 48 3.50 -2.40 -12.32
C GLU A 48 3.50 -3.29 -13.56
N GLU A 49 4.28 -4.37 -13.54
CA GLU A 49 4.39 -5.33 -14.66
C GLU A 49 3.01 -5.85 -15.11
N ARG A 50 2.14 -6.17 -14.14
CA ARG A 50 0.86 -6.84 -14.43
C ARG A 50 -0.31 -5.91 -14.62
N TYR A 51 -0.27 -4.70 -14.07
CA TYR A 51 -1.45 -3.83 -14.00
C TYR A 51 -1.22 -2.41 -14.50
N ALA A 52 0.02 -1.99 -14.81
CA ALA A 52 0.26 -0.64 -15.35
C ALA A 52 -0.55 -0.39 -16.63
N HIS A 53 -0.66 -1.37 -17.52
CA HIS A 53 -1.46 -1.30 -18.75
C HIS A 53 -2.99 -1.21 -18.52
N ARG A 54 -3.45 -1.49 -17.29
CA ARG A 54 -4.86 -1.41 -16.86
C ARG A 54 -5.12 -0.28 -15.87
N SER A 55 -4.09 0.47 -15.50
CA SER A 55 -4.21 1.58 -14.57
C SER A 55 -5.12 2.66 -15.14
N GLY A 56 -5.86 3.34 -14.26
CA GLY A 56 -6.70 4.47 -14.66
C GLY A 56 -5.85 5.68 -15.09
N GLY A 57 -6.49 6.84 -15.30
CA GLY A 57 -5.74 8.09 -15.49
C GLY A 57 -4.67 8.28 -14.41
N PHE A 58 -3.49 8.76 -14.81
CA PHE A 58 -2.32 9.00 -13.95
C PHE A 58 -1.62 7.78 -13.34
N GLY A 59 -1.85 6.56 -13.85
CA GLY A 59 -1.11 5.37 -13.40
C GLY A 59 -1.63 4.75 -12.10
N ALA A 60 -2.81 5.15 -11.65
CA ALA A 60 -3.40 4.67 -10.40
C ALA A 60 -3.98 3.25 -10.55
N VAL A 61 -3.71 2.39 -9.55
CA VAL A 61 -4.18 0.98 -9.52
C VAL A 61 -5.23 0.81 -8.43
N ARG A 62 -6.41 0.30 -8.78
CA ARG A 62 -7.51 0.08 -7.82
C ARG A 62 -7.23 -1.13 -6.95
N VAL A 63 -7.47 -0.99 -5.64
CA VAL A 63 -7.19 -2.03 -4.65
C VAL A 63 -8.25 -2.11 -3.56
N HIS A 64 -8.43 -3.31 -3.02
CA HIS A 64 -9.05 -3.57 -1.73
C HIS A 64 -7.97 -3.81 -0.69
N VAL A 65 -8.10 -3.19 0.47
CA VAL A 65 -7.08 -3.21 1.52
C VAL A 65 -7.68 -3.68 2.83
N VAL A 66 -6.91 -4.48 3.56
CA VAL A 66 -7.18 -4.87 4.95
C VAL A 66 -5.98 -4.49 5.81
N VAL A 67 -6.25 -3.84 6.93
CA VAL A 67 -5.27 -3.61 8.00
C VAL A 67 -5.99 -3.89 9.31
N GLY A 68 -5.50 -4.85 10.08
CA GLY A 68 -6.17 -5.34 11.30
C GLY A 68 -7.64 -5.69 11.04
N GLY A 69 -8.56 -5.00 11.72
CA GLY A 69 -10.01 -5.19 11.55
C GLY A 69 -10.63 -4.43 10.38
N THR A 70 -9.96 -3.38 9.91
CA THR A 70 -10.51 -2.41 8.97
C THR A 70 -10.29 -2.80 7.52
N ARG A 71 -11.34 -2.65 6.70
CA ARG A 71 -11.32 -2.93 5.26
C ARG A 71 -11.81 -1.73 4.48
N TRP A 72 -11.14 -1.39 3.38
CA TRP A 72 -11.59 -0.31 2.50
C TRP A 72 -11.12 -0.50 1.06
N SER A 73 -11.79 0.21 0.15
CA SER A 73 -11.36 0.32 -1.25
C SER A 73 -10.67 1.67 -1.49
N THR A 74 -9.58 1.66 -2.24
CA THR A 74 -8.79 2.84 -2.59
C THR A 74 -7.99 2.60 -3.88
N SER A 75 -7.11 3.53 -4.22
CA SER A 75 -6.12 3.36 -5.28
C SER A 75 -4.70 3.46 -4.70
N LEU A 76 -3.79 2.70 -5.30
CA LEU A 76 -2.35 2.95 -5.25
C LEU A 76 -2.02 4.07 -6.23
N PHE A 77 -1.09 4.95 -5.85
CA PHE A 77 -0.62 6.03 -6.69
C PHE A 77 0.88 5.90 -6.93
N PRO A 78 1.37 6.07 -8.16
CA PRO A 78 2.81 6.03 -8.42
C PRO A 78 3.49 7.25 -7.78
N ASP A 79 4.56 7.00 -7.02
CA ASP A 79 5.47 8.03 -6.52
C ASP A 79 6.82 7.88 -7.23
N LYS A 80 7.04 8.72 -8.24
CA LYS A 80 8.26 8.72 -9.05
C LYS A 80 9.51 9.06 -8.24
N SER A 81 9.37 9.86 -7.19
CA SER A 81 10.52 10.27 -6.36
C SER A 81 11.03 9.11 -5.50
N ARG A 82 10.12 8.22 -5.09
CA ARG A 82 10.41 7.03 -4.29
C ARG A 82 10.54 5.74 -5.10
N ALA A 83 10.30 5.81 -6.42
CA ALA A 83 10.28 4.67 -7.33
C ALA A 83 9.41 3.50 -6.81
N THR A 84 8.20 3.81 -6.34
CA THR A 84 7.26 2.81 -5.81
C THR A 84 5.82 3.32 -5.93
N TYR A 85 4.85 2.50 -5.53
CA TYR A 85 3.49 2.94 -5.26
C TYR A 85 3.30 3.37 -3.81
N VAL A 86 2.50 4.39 -3.60
CA VAL A 86 2.06 4.83 -2.27
C VAL A 86 0.58 4.51 -2.06
N LEU A 87 0.27 4.02 -0.87
CA LEU A 87 -1.08 3.70 -0.43
C LEU A 87 -1.53 4.72 0.62
N PRO A 88 -2.59 5.50 0.36
CA PRO A 88 -3.11 6.44 1.36
C PRO A 88 -3.75 5.73 2.55
N MET A 89 -3.37 6.17 3.75
CA MET A 89 -3.88 5.71 5.03
C MET A 89 -4.88 6.72 5.60
N LYS A 90 -6.18 6.46 5.36
CA LYS A 90 -7.27 7.34 5.79
C LYS A 90 -7.25 7.54 7.32
N LYS A 91 -7.56 8.75 7.78
CA LYS A 91 -7.64 9.08 9.22
C LYS A 91 -8.49 8.08 10.02
N ALA A 92 -9.67 7.71 9.51
CA ALA A 92 -10.56 6.76 10.18
C ALA A 92 -9.93 5.36 10.35
N VAL A 93 -9.17 4.90 9.34
CA VAL A 93 -8.44 3.62 9.42
C VAL A 93 -7.33 3.72 10.48
N ARG A 94 -6.55 4.80 10.43
CA ARG A 94 -5.45 5.03 11.38
C ARG A 94 -5.93 5.09 12.82
N VAL A 95 -7.03 5.80 13.08
CA VAL A 95 -7.63 5.88 14.41
C VAL A 95 -8.16 4.52 14.88
N ALA A 96 -8.83 3.76 14.00
CA ALA A 96 -9.40 2.45 14.35
C ALA A 96 -8.32 1.40 14.66
N GLU A 97 -7.18 1.44 13.96
CA GLU A 97 -6.11 0.45 14.08
C GLU A 97 -4.91 0.94 14.91
N GLY A 98 -5.00 2.12 15.53
CA GLY A 98 -3.93 2.68 16.38
C GLY A 98 -2.64 3.00 15.62
N LEU A 99 -2.75 3.54 14.40
CA LEU A 99 -1.61 3.82 13.52
C LEU A 99 -1.28 5.30 13.46
N GLU A 100 -0.02 5.62 13.76
CA GLU A 100 0.58 6.95 13.66
C GLU A 100 1.76 6.94 12.70
N ALA A 101 2.33 8.11 12.38
CA ALA A 101 3.59 8.16 11.66
C ALA A 101 4.69 7.38 12.42
N GLY A 102 5.47 6.58 11.70
CA GLY A 102 6.46 5.64 12.26
C GLY A 102 5.88 4.27 12.67
N SER A 103 4.56 4.09 12.65
CA SER A 103 3.96 2.78 12.96
C SER A 103 4.19 1.77 11.84
N ALA A 104 4.50 0.52 12.19
CA ALA A 104 4.56 -0.59 11.25
C ALA A 104 3.14 -1.17 11.03
N ALA A 105 2.56 -0.99 9.85
CA ALA A 105 1.25 -1.51 9.49
C ALA A 105 1.37 -2.82 8.70
N HIS A 106 0.72 -3.89 9.16
CA HIS A 106 0.53 -5.11 8.38
C HIS A 106 -0.65 -4.92 7.41
N ILE A 107 -0.38 -5.06 6.12
CA ILE A 107 -1.31 -4.72 5.04
C ILE A 107 -1.55 -5.97 4.20
N GLU A 108 -2.82 -6.30 4.00
CA GLU A 108 -3.25 -7.20 2.94
C GLU A 108 -3.88 -6.38 1.82
N LEU A 109 -3.46 -6.65 0.59
CA LEU A 109 -3.84 -5.88 -0.58
C LEU A 109 -4.31 -6.83 -1.67
N THR A 110 -5.44 -6.53 -2.30
CA THR A 110 -5.94 -7.25 -3.49
C THR A 110 -6.19 -6.25 -4.61
N VAL A 111 -5.61 -6.49 -5.78
CA VAL A 111 -5.86 -5.64 -6.96
C VAL A 111 -7.29 -5.85 -7.46
N ALA A 112 -8.04 -4.78 -7.59
CA ALA A 112 -9.39 -4.79 -8.14
C ALA A 112 -9.30 -4.74 -9.67
N LEU A 113 -9.89 -5.74 -10.35
CA LEU A 113 -9.86 -5.91 -11.81
C LEU A 113 -10.97 -5.13 -12.51
#